data_AF-A0A952VTE1-F1
#
_entry.id   AF-A0A952VTE1-F1
#
_cell.length_a   1.000
_cell.length_b   1.000
_cell.length_c   1.000
_cell.angle_alpha   90.00
_cell.angle_beta   90.00
_cell.angle_gamma   90.00
#
_symmetry.space_group_name_H-M   'P 1'
#
loop_
_entity.id
_entity.type
_entity.pdbx_description
1 polymer ?
#
loop_
_entity_poly.entity_id
_entity_poly.type
_entity_poly.pdbx_seq_one_letter_code
_entity_poly.pdbx_strand_id
1 'polypeptide(L)' 'MIRAVLDTNVVISALLFSGPPSQLVSAWQSSRLRPVVSAPILDEYIRVLAYPKFELTTTEIRSLIGEELLPLH' A
#
# COMPACT_ATOMS: atom_id res chain seq x y z
N MET A 1 11.31 -13.54 10.08
CA MET A 1 10.35 -12.88 9.16
C MET A 1 9.18 -12.37 9.99
N ILE A 2 8.89 -11.08 9.95
CA ILE A 2 7.78 -10.49 10.72
C ILE A 2 6.55 -10.44 9.80
N ARG A 3 5.44 -11.02 10.25
CA ARG A 3 4.11 -10.88 9.63
C ARG A 3 3.36 -9.83 10.45
N ALA A 4 2.95 -8.76 9.81
CA ALA A 4 2.23 -7.67 10.45
C ALA A 4 1.00 -7.31 9.62
N VAL A 5 -0.11 -7.05 10.30
CA VAL A 5 -1.27 -6.39 9.70
C VAL A 5 -0.98 -4.90 9.74
N LEU A 6 -1.00 -4.27 8.56
CA LEU A 6 -0.72 -2.86 8.44
C LEU A 6 -2.03 -2.09 8.44
N ASP A 7 -2.08 -1.05 9.28
CA ASP A 7 -3.20 -0.12 9.29
C ASP A 7 -3.33 0.57 7.92
N THR A 8 -4.57 0.75 7.46
CA THR A 8 -4.90 1.40 6.18
C THR A 8 -4.21 2.74 6.04
N ASN A 9 -4.20 3.59 7.07
CA ASN A 9 -3.61 4.92 6.97
C ASN A 9 -2.09 4.87 6.81
N VAL A 10 -1.44 3.86 7.39
CA VAL A 10 0.01 3.67 7.27
C VAL A 10 0.38 3.26 5.85
N VAL A 11 -0.38 2.34 5.24
CA VAL A 11 -0.15 1.91 3.85
C VAL A 11 -0.42 3.04 2.87
N ILE A 12 -1.56 3.72 3.00
CA ILE A 12 -1.92 4.87 2.16
C ILE A 12 -0.86 5.98 2.29
N SER A 13 -0.37 6.26 3.50
CA SER A 13 0.66 7.27 3.68
C SER A 13 2.00 6.86 3.08
N ALA A 14 2.35 5.58 3.12
CA ALA A 14 3.55 5.04 2.50
C ALA A 14 3.50 5.11 0.96
N LEU A 15 2.32 4.86 0.38
CA LEU A 15 2.08 4.90 -1.07
C LEU A 15 2.03 6.33 -1.63
N LEU A 16 1.47 7.27 -0.89
CA LEU A 16 1.19 8.63 -1.41
C LEU A 16 2.24 9.67 -1.06
N PHE A 17 3.01 9.47 0.02
CA PHE A 17 3.91 10.51 0.52
C PHE A 17 5.35 10.00 0.65
N SER A 18 6.29 10.78 0.12
CA SER A 18 7.72 10.63 0.37
C SER A 18 8.03 11.11 1.80
N GLY A 19 8.41 10.18 2.68
CA GLY A 19 8.66 10.46 4.10
C GLY A 19 9.03 9.20 4.90
N PRO A 20 9.07 9.23 6.24
CA PRO A 20 9.34 8.03 7.06
C PRO A 20 8.54 6.76 6.68
N PRO A 21 7.27 6.87 6.22
CA PRO A 21 6.50 5.73 5.69
C PRO A 21 7.05 5.11 4.40
N SER A 22 7.80 5.83 3.56
CA SER A 22 8.39 5.25 2.33
C SER A 22 9.53 4.27 2.64
N GLN A 23 10.15 4.37 3.83
CA GLN A 23 11.10 3.35 4.31
C GLN A 23 10.41 2.00 4.54
N LEU A 24 9.09 2.00 4.77
CA LEU A 24 8.28 0.80 4.89
C LEU A 24 8.18 0.08 3.54
N VAL A 25 8.03 0.83 2.44
CA VAL A 25 8.07 0.32 1.06
C VAL A 25 9.42 -0.33 0.76
N SER A 26 10.53 0.34 1.11
CA SER A 26 11.86 -0.25 0.95
C SER A 26 12.07 -1.51 1.81
N ALA A 27 11.45 -1.58 2.99
CA ALA A 27 11.46 -2.78 3.83
C ALA A 27 10.61 -3.93 3.26
N TRP A 28 9.52 -3.62 2.54
CA TRP A 28 8.73 -4.58 1.77
C TRP A 28 9.52 -5.13 0.58
N GLN A 29 10.12 -4.25 -0.22
CA GLN A 29 10.93 -4.63 -1.38
C GLN A 29 12.16 -5.46 -1.00
N SER A 30 12.77 -5.21 0.16
CA SER A 30 13.89 -6.02 0.67
C SER A 30 13.46 -7.36 1.31
N SER A 31 12.19 -7.77 1.17
CA SER A 31 11.63 -9.01 1.73
C SER A 31 11.75 -9.14 3.26
N ARG A 32 12.06 -8.05 3.97
CA ARG A 32 12.20 -8.05 5.43
C ARG A 32 10.85 -8.04 6.14
N LEU A 33 9.82 -7.51 5.46
CA LEU A 33 8.43 -7.51 5.91
C LEU A 33 7.52 -7.91 4.74
N ARG A 34 6.58 -8.83 5.00
CA ARG A 34 5.56 -9.20 4.01
C ARG A 34 4.21 -8.66 4.49
N PRO A 35 3.62 -7.66 3.79
CA PRO A 35 2.24 -7.26 4.02
C PRO A 35 1.33 -8.47 3.86
N VAL A 36 0.44 -8.69 4.82
CA VAL A 36 -0.65 -9.65 4.66
C VAL A 36 -1.92 -8.84 4.58
N VAL A 37 -2.49 -8.75 3.38
CA VAL A 37 -3.75 -8.08 3.12
C VAL A 37 -4.84 -9.11 2.85
N SER A 38 -6.02 -8.87 3.38
CA SER A 38 -7.24 -9.63 3.06
C SER A 38 -8.06 -8.86 2.03
N ALA A 39 -8.95 -9.54 1.30
CA ALA A 39 -9.81 -8.89 0.31
C ALA A 39 -10.61 -7.68 0.89
N PRO A 40 -11.21 -7.76 2.10
CA PRO A 40 -11.88 -6.61 2.70
C PRO A 40 -10.98 -5.39 2.96
N ILE A 41 -9.72 -5.64 3.35
CA ILE A 41 -8.73 -4.57 3.59
C ILE A 41 -8.31 -3.94 2.26
N LEU A 42 -8.16 -4.74 1.21
CA LEU A 42 -7.84 -4.25 -0.12
C LEU A 42 -8.96 -3.35 -0.69
N ASP A 43 -10.21 -3.76 -0.51
CA ASP A 43 -11.38 -2.95 -0.93
C ASP A 43 -11.42 -1.61 -0.19
N GLU A 44 -11.05 -1.60 1.09
CA GLU A 44 -10.91 -0.37 1.85
C GLU A 44 -9.79 0.52 1.31
N TYR A 45 -8.64 -0.04 0.92
CA TYR A 45 -7.54 0.75 0.34
C TYR A 45 -7.98 1.41 -0.97
N ILE A 46 -8.62 0.65 -1.86
CA ILE A 46 -9.15 1.17 -3.13
C ILE A 46 -10.14 2.31 -2.86
N ARG A 47 -11.08 2.10 -1.91
CA ARG A 47 -12.07 3.12 -1.54
C ARG A 47 -11.43 4.40 -1.02
N VAL A 48 -10.41 4.28 -0.17
CA VAL A 48 -9.70 5.45 0.40
C VAL A 48 -8.90 6.17 -0.68
N LEU A 49 -8.15 5.46 -1.52
CA LEU A 49 -7.38 6.06 -2.61
C LEU A 49 -8.27 6.76 -3.65
N ALA A 50 -9.51 6.30 -3.82
CA ALA A 50 -10.49 6.91 -4.71
C ALA A 50 -11.09 8.22 -4.17
N TYR A 51 -10.74 8.66 -2.96
CA TYR A 51 -11.24 9.94 -2.45
C TYR A 51 -10.68 11.12 -3.26
N PRO A 52 -11.54 12.08 -3.69
CA PRO A 52 -11.13 13.18 -4.57
C PRO A 52 -9.96 14.01 -4.05
N LYS A 53 -9.79 14.10 -2.72
CA LYS A 53 -8.69 14.82 -2.07
C LYS A 53 -7.29 14.30 -2.42
N PHE A 54 -7.19 13.08 -2.96
CA PHE A 54 -5.93 12.47 -3.38
C PHE A 54 -5.65 12.66 -4.87
N GLU A 55 -6.63 13.12 -5.65
CA GLU A 55 -6.47 13.45 -7.07
C GLU A 55 -5.92 12.30 -7.93
N LEU A 56 -6.19 11.06 -7.53
CA LEU A 56 -5.72 9.86 -8.23
C LEU A 56 -6.74 9.35 -9.26
N THR A 57 -6.24 8.94 -10.41
CA THR A 57 -6.98 8.18 -11.41
C THR A 57 -7.08 6.70 -11.02
N THR A 58 -8.09 6.00 -11.55
CA THR A 58 -8.23 4.55 -11.36
C THR A 58 -6.98 3.77 -11.80
N THR A 59 -6.26 4.26 -12.82
CA THR A 59 -5.02 3.65 -13.31
C THR A 59 -3.90 3.79 -12.27
N GLU A 60 -3.72 4.98 -11.68
CA GLU A 60 -2.71 5.20 -10.64
C GLU A 60 -2.99 4.36 -9.39
N ILE A 61 -4.26 4.27 -8.97
CA ILE A 61 -4.67 3.42 -7.83
C ILE A 61 -4.30 1.95 -8.08
N ARG A 62 -4.55 1.44 -9.30
CA ARG A 62 -4.20 0.07 -9.68
C ARG A 62 -2.69 -0.15 -9.70
N SER A 63 -1.92 0.84 -10.17
CA SER A 63 -0.45 0.77 -10.19
C SER A 63 0.10 0.71 -8.77
N LEU A 64 -0.37 1.58 -7.87
CA LEU A 64 0.04 1.62 -6.46
C LEU A 64 -0.21 0.30 -5.74
N ILE A 65 -1.38 -0.31 -5.96
CA ILE A 65 -1.73 -1.58 -5.33
C ILE A 65 -0.97 -2.75 -5.96
N GLY A 66 -0.86 -2.79 -7.29
CA GLY A 66 -0.25 -3.89 -8.03
C GLY A 66 1.25 -4.00 -7.79
N GLU A 67 1.97 -2.88 -7.79
CA GLU A 67 3.43 -2.89 -7.71
C GLU A 67 3.96 -2.99 -6.28
N GLU A 68 3.23 -2.46 -5.28
CA GLU A 68 3.74 -2.43 -3.90
C GLU A 68 3.19 -3.53 -2.97
N LEU A 69 1.95 -3.97 -3.13
CA LEU A 69 1.33 -4.95 -2.22
C LEU A 69 1.48 -6.40 -2.69
N LEU A 70 1.73 -6.62 -3.98
CA LEU A 70 1.87 -7.94 -4.57
C LEU A 70 3.22 -8.07 -5.28
N PRO A 71 4.35 -8.24 -4.54
CA PRO A 71 5.64 -8.53 -5.16
C PRO A 71 5.71 -9.98 -5.72
N LEU A 72 4.58 -10.61 -6.03
CA LEU A 72 4.52 -11.97 -6.56
C LEU A 72 4.57 -11.94 -8.09
N HIS A 73 5.78 -11.78 -8.60
CA HIS A 73 6.26 -12.59 -9.72
C HIS A 73 7.35 -13.53 -9.21
#